data_AF-A0A935RUU0-F1
#
_entry.id   AF-A0A935RUU0-F1
#
_cell.length_a   1.000
_cell.length_b   1.000
_cell.length_c   1.000
_cell.angle_alpha   90.00
_cell.angle_beta   90.00
_cell.angle_gamma   90.00
#
_symmetry.space_group_name_H-M   'P 1'
#
loop_
_entity.id
_entity.type
_entity.pdbx_description
1 polymer ?
#
loop_
_entity_poly.entity_id
_entity_poly.type
_entity_poly.pdbx_seq_one_letter_code
_entity_poly.pdbx_strand_id
1 'polypeptide(L)'
;MSADSTMSCASCHLPEFSFTDANALSVGIDGIPGKRSAMSTHKYRICKSSLFWDGRSKTLEEQALLPVEDPVELHNTWTQVTENFGFILPILKCLEKHSE
;
A
#
# COMPACT_ATOMS: atom_id res chain seq x y z
N MET A 1 -0.26 -2.31 8.69
CA MET A 1 0.18 -2.02 7.31
C MET A 1 1.68 -1.79 7.40
N SER A 2 2.48 -2.37 6.49
CA SER A 2 3.86 -2.86 6.73
C SER A 2 3.96 -3.81 7.93
N ALA A 3 4.93 -4.75 7.94
CA ALA A 3 5.05 -5.74 9.03
C ALA A 3 5.32 -5.11 10.40
N ASP A 4 6.14 -4.06 10.43
CA ASP A 4 6.52 -3.32 11.64
C ASP A 4 5.58 -2.13 11.95
N SER A 5 4.54 -1.93 11.15
CA SER A 5 3.60 -0.82 11.26
C SER A 5 4.17 0.59 11.03
N THR A 6 5.34 0.72 10.39
CA THR A 6 5.96 2.03 10.08
C THR A 6 5.59 2.60 8.72
N MET A 7 5.10 1.78 7.78
CA MET A 7 4.83 2.21 6.40
C MET A 7 3.39 1.94 5.95
N SER A 8 2.95 2.83 5.05
CA SER A 8 1.65 2.82 4.39
C SER A 8 1.76 2.76 2.87
N CYS A 9 0.64 2.54 2.19
CA CYS A 9 0.49 2.94 0.78
C CYS A 9 0.87 4.43 0.60
N ALA A 10 0.42 5.28 1.53
CA ALA A 10 0.71 6.71 1.54
C ALA A 10 2.18 7.04 1.82
N SER A 11 3.01 6.10 2.30
CA SER A 11 4.45 6.35 2.48
C SER A 11 5.19 6.45 1.14
N CYS A 12 4.67 5.81 0.09
CA CYS A 12 5.26 5.84 -1.25
C CYS A 12 4.36 6.51 -2.31
N HIS A 13 3.07 6.71 -2.02
CA HIS A 13 2.12 7.34 -2.92
C HIS A 13 1.65 8.69 -2.39
N LEU A 14 2.54 9.68 -2.40
CA LEU A 14 2.32 11.00 -1.80
C LEU A 14 1.51 11.91 -2.74
N PRO A 15 0.38 12.46 -2.31
CA PRO A 15 -0.46 13.35 -3.14
C PRO A 15 0.31 14.54 -3.72
N GLU A 16 1.17 15.17 -2.93
CA GLU A 16 2.05 16.29 -3.30
C GLU A 16 2.99 15.98 -4.46
N PHE A 17 3.32 14.70 -4.67
CA PHE A 17 4.13 14.23 -5.79
C PHE A 17 3.28 13.42 -6.79
N SER A 18 2.01 13.81 -6.97
CA SER A 18 1.08 13.15 -7.88
C SER A 18 0.96 11.64 -7.60
N PHE A 19 0.92 11.26 -6.32
CA PHE A 19 0.85 9.88 -5.84
C PHE A 19 2.09 9.02 -6.16
N THR A 20 3.25 9.67 -6.22
CA THR A 20 4.58 9.02 -6.26
C THR A 20 5.36 9.39 -5.00
N ASP A 21 6.59 8.90 -4.85
CA ASP A 21 7.48 9.21 -3.73
C ASP A 21 8.62 10.17 -4.11
N ALA A 22 8.61 10.71 -5.34
CA ALA A 22 9.65 11.54 -5.93
C ALA A 22 11.07 10.91 -5.96
N ASN A 23 11.18 9.59 -5.75
CA ASN A 23 12.47 8.88 -5.79
C ASN A 23 12.65 8.18 -7.13
N ALA A 24 13.92 8.02 -7.54
CA ALA A 24 14.26 7.17 -8.69
C ALA A 24 13.98 5.69 -8.40
N LEU A 25 14.20 5.27 -7.15
CA LEU A 25 13.92 3.94 -6.63
C LEU A 25 13.24 4.10 -5.27
N SER A 26 12.09 3.45 -5.07
CA SER A 26 11.41 3.48 -3.79
C SER A 26 12.13 2.61 -2.76
N VAL A 27 12.10 3.05 -1.50
CA VAL A 27 12.73 2.35 -0.38
C VAL A 27 11.62 1.72 0.46
N GLY A 28 11.72 0.41 0.69
CA GLY A 28 10.76 -0.34 1.51
C GLY A 28 11.04 -0.27 3.01
N ILE A 29 10.23 -1.02 3.76
CA ILE A 29 10.25 -1.13 5.23
C ILE A 29 11.64 -1.39 5.80
N ASP A 30 12.42 -2.29 5.18
CA ASP A 30 13.74 -2.68 5.67
C ASP A 30 14.87 -1.73 5.23
N GLY A 31 14.53 -0.56 4.67
CA GLY A 31 15.49 0.41 4.13
C GLY A 31 16.17 -0.04 2.83
N ILE A 32 15.69 -1.13 2.22
CA ILE A 32 16.23 -1.70 0.99
C ILE A 32 15.58 -0.99 -0.21
N PRO A 33 16.35 -0.43 -1.15
CA PRO A 33 15.80 0.13 -2.37
C PRO A 33 15.26 -0.98 -3.28
N GLY A 34 14.06 -0.78 -3.80
CA GLY A 34 13.46 -1.62 -4.81
C GLY A 34 14.09 -1.45 -6.19
N LYS A 35 13.44 -2.03 -7.22
CA LYS A 35 13.95 -2.01 -8.60
C LYS A 35 13.46 -0.83 -9.44
N ARG A 36 12.44 -0.11 -8.97
CA ARG A 36 11.75 0.96 -9.70
C ARG A 36 11.22 2.01 -8.71
N SER A 37 10.86 3.18 -9.22
CA SER A 37 10.11 4.19 -8.47
C SER A 37 8.67 3.75 -8.22
N ALA A 38 8.01 4.36 -7.24
CA ALA A 38 6.59 4.20 -6.99
C ALA A 38 5.81 4.74 -8.19
N MET A 39 4.99 3.89 -8.79
CA MET A 39 4.10 4.31 -9.88
C MET A 39 2.98 5.17 -9.31
N SER A 40 2.62 6.26 -9.99
CA SER A 40 1.43 7.04 -9.61
C SER A 40 0.18 6.16 -9.60
N THR A 41 -0.56 6.16 -8.49
CA THR A 41 -1.86 5.46 -8.40
C THR A 41 -2.89 6.00 -9.39
N HIS A 42 -2.71 7.24 -9.88
CA HIS A 42 -3.53 7.81 -10.94
C HIS A 42 -3.35 7.15 -12.31
N LYS A 43 -2.33 6.29 -12.51
CA LYS A 43 -2.12 5.53 -13.75
C LYS A 43 -3.40 4.85 -14.24
N TYR A 44 -4.20 4.30 -13.34
CA TYR A 44 -5.46 3.63 -13.68
C TYR A 44 -6.47 4.52 -14.44
N ARG A 45 -6.45 5.83 -14.20
CA ARG A 45 -7.32 6.78 -14.94
C ARG A 45 -6.96 6.89 -16.42
N ILE A 46 -5.71 6.61 -16.76
CA ILE A 46 -5.16 6.74 -18.12
C ILE A 46 -5.05 5.36 -18.79
N CYS A 47 -4.61 4.34 -18.05
CA CYS A 47 -4.42 2.99 -18.53
C CYS A 47 -5.09 1.99 -17.58
N LYS A 48 -6.29 1.52 -17.95
CA LYS A 48 -7.12 0.68 -17.09
C LYS A 48 -6.71 -0.80 -17.05
N SER A 49 -5.96 -1.27 -18.04
CA SER A 49 -5.65 -2.69 -18.24
C SER A 49 -4.16 -3.03 -18.15
N SER A 50 -3.31 -2.06 -17.81
CA SER A 50 -1.86 -2.24 -17.69
C SER A 50 -1.32 -1.42 -16.52
N LEU A 51 -1.41 -2.03 -15.35
CA LEU A 51 -0.96 -1.50 -14.07
C LEU A 51 0.38 -2.15 -13.69
N PHE A 52 1.16 -1.45 -12.85
CA PHE A 52 2.62 -1.57 -12.74
C PHE A 52 3.39 -1.11 -13.98
N TRP A 53 4.70 -0.91 -13.79
CA TRP A 53 5.62 -0.48 -14.84
C TRP A 53 5.77 -1.48 -15.98
N ASP A 54 5.63 -2.77 -15.68
CA ASP A 54 5.64 -3.87 -16.65
C ASP A 54 4.23 -4.29 -17.09
N GLY A 55 3.19 -3.63 -16.57
CA GLY A 55 1.82 -3.90 -16.98
C GLY A 55 1.26 -5.24 -16.49
N ARG A 56 1.91 -5.91 -15.53
CA ARG A 56 1.54 -7.27 -15.10
C ARG A 56 0.17 -7.39 -14.46
N SER A 57 -0.41 -6.29 -13.95
CA SER A 57 -1.73 -6.30 -13.34
C SER A 57 -2.78 -5.60 -14.20
N LYS A 58 -4.00 -6.16 -14.20
CA LYS A 58 -5.13 -5.69 -15.02
C LYS A 58 -6.15 -4.89 -14.23
N THR A 59 -6.17 -4.96 -12.90
CA THR A 59 -7.13 -4.25 -12.05
C THR A 59 -6.46 -3.64 -10.83
N LEU A 60 -7.07 -2.61 -10.25
CA LEU A 60 -6.54 -1.95 -9.05
C LEU A 60 -6.52 -2.90 -7.86
N GLU A 61 -7.51 -3.79 -7.77
CA GLU A 61 -7.61 -4.79 -6.70
C GLU A 61 -6.43 -5.76 -6.76
N GLU A 62 -6.12 -6.29 -7.95
CA GLU A 62 -4.94 -7.14 -8.13
C GLU A 62 -3.64 -6.37 -7.83
N GLN A 63 -3.53 -5.12 -8.30
CA GLN A 63 -2.36 -4.28 -8.02
C GLN A 63 -2.19 -4.03 -6.52
N ALA A 64 -3.26 -3.74 -5.78
CA ALA A 64 -3.21 -3.40 -4.36
C ALA A 64 -2.79 -4.58 -3.47
N LEU A 65 -3.00 -5.82 -3.93
CA LEU A 65 -2.68 -7.01 -3.15
C LEU A 65 -1.16 -7.30 -3.07
N LEU A 66 -0.42 -6.95 -4.12
CA LEU A 66 0.97 -7.40 -4.31
C LEU A 66 2.00 -6.65 -3.43
N PRO A 67 1.95 -5.31 -3.26
CA PRO A 67 2.89 -4.56 -2.41
C PRO A 67 2.96 -5.02 -0.96
N VAL A 68 1.85 -5.55 -0.43
CA VAL A 68 1.76 -5.98 0.96
C VAL A 68 2.67 -7.17 1.24
N GLU A 69 2.72 -8.13 0.31
CA GLU A 69 3.50 -9.36 0.45
C GLU A 69 4.93 -9.25 -0.09
N ASP A 70 5.24 -8.20 -0.84
CA ASP A 70 6.59 -7.99 -1.38
C ASP A 70 7.57 -7.69 -0.22
N PRO A 71 8.62 -8.51 -0.04
CA PRO A 71 9.58 -8.35 1.07
C PRO A 71 10.46 -7.11 0.93
N VAL A 72 10.54 -6.49 -0.24
CA VAL A 72 11.27 -5.21 -0.42
C VAL A 72 10.36 -3.99 -0.41
N GLU A 73 9.04 -4.16 -0.22
CA GLU A 73 8.09 -3.06 -0.06
C GLU A 73 7.54 -3.02 1.38
N LEU A 74 6.42 -3.70 1.65
CA LEU A 74 5.75 -3.68 2.97
C LEU A 74 6.05 -4.92 3.83
N HIS A 75 6.60 -5.99 3.23
CA HIS A 75 7.07 -7.20 3.92
C HIS A 75 6.07 -7.77 4.94
N ASN A 76 4.78 -7.84 4.61
CA ASN A 76 3.72 -8.30 5.51
C ASN A 76 2.93 -9.45 4.86
N THR A 77 1.96 -10.03 5.57
CA THR A 77 1.01 -11.01 5.05
C THR A 77 -0.41 -10.49 5.18
N TRP A 78 -1.31 -10.89 4.28
CA TRP A 78 -2.73 -10.50 4.38
C TRP A 78 -3.40 -11.03 5.65
N THR A 79 -2.96 -12.18 6.18
CA THR A 79 -3.42 -12.69 7.47
C THR A 79 -3.11 -11.71 8.58
N GLN A 80 -1.84 -11.28 8.71
CA GLN A 80 -1.45 -10.33 9.76
C GLN A 80 -2.09 -8.95 9.55
N VAL A 81 -2.24 -8.49 8.30
CA VAL A 81 -2.97 -7.25 8.00
C VAL A 81 -4.43 -7.34 8.47
N THR A 82 -5.14 -8.41 8.15
CA THR A 82 -6.55 -8.58 8.53
C THR A 82 -6.74 -8.77 10.04
N GLU A 83 -5.82 -9.47 10.72
CA GLU A 83 -5.80 -9.56 12.19
C GLU A 83 -5.64 -8.19 12.84
N ASN A 84 -4.71 -7.36 12.34
CA ASN A 84 -4.51 -5.99 12.82
C ASN A 84 -5.78 -5.13 12.66
N PHE A 85 -6.52 -5.28 11.56
CA PHE A 85 -7.83 -4.63 11.39
C PHE A 85 -8.90 -5.23 12.31
N GLY A 86 -8.84 -6.53 12.58
CA GLY A 86 -9.73 -7.22 13.52
C GLY A 86 -9.65 -6.65 14.94
N PHE A 87 -8.46 -6.20 15.38
CA PHE A 87 -8.31 -5.48 16.65
C PHE A 87 -9.01 -4.12 16.68
N ILE A 88 -9.19 -3.47 15.52
CA ILE A 88 -9.84 -2.16 15.41
C ILE A 88 -11.37 -2.31 15.46
N LEU A 89 -11.94 -3.44 15.03
CA LEU A 89 -13.40 -3.66 15.02
C LEU A 89 -14.07 -3.55 16.41
N PRO A 90 -13.54 -4.15 17.49
CA PRO A 90 -14.04 -3.93 18.84
C PRO A 90 -13.93 -2.46 19.28
N ILE A 91 -12.85 -1.77 18.90
CA ILE A 91 -12.62 -0.36 19.23
C ILE A 91 -13.64 0.52 18.51
N LEU A 92 -13.90 0.29 17.22
CA LEU A 92 -14.92 1.02 16.44
C LEU A 92 -16.33 0.79 17.01
N LYS A 93 -16.67 -0.46 17.36
CA LYS A 93 -17.94 -0.77 18.03
C LYS A 93 -18.06 -0.11 19.40
N CYS A 94 -16.96 0.08 20.12
CA CYS A 94 -16.93 0.79 21.39
C CYS A 94 -17.16 2.30 21.17
N LEU A 95 -16.50 2.88 20.18
CA LEU A 95 -16.63 4.31 19.84
C LEU A 95 -18.04 4.66 19.35
N GLU A 96 -18.68 3.81 18.54
CA GLU A 96 -20.09 3.98 18.13
C GLU A 96 -21.05 3.93 19.33
N LYS A 97 -20.70 3.18 20.39
CA LYS A 97 -21.54 3.04 21.59
C LYS A 97 -21.40 4.19 22.59
N HIS A 98 -20.43 5.08 22.38
CA HIS A 98 -20.12 6.23 23.23
C HIS A 98 -20.33 7.58 22.53
N SER A 99 -20.91 7.58 21.34
CA SER A 99 -21.28 8.78 20.58
C SER A 99 -22.76 9.20 20.73
N GLU A 100 -23.48 8.65 21.72
CA GLU A 100 -24.80 9.13 22.15
C GLU A 100 -24.72 9.89 23.48
#